data_AF-D8FKS2-F1
#
_entry.id   AF-D8FKS2-F1
#
_cell.length_a   1.000
_cell.length_b   1.000
_cell.length_c   1.000
_cell.angle_alpha   90.00
_cell.angle_beta   90.00
_cell.angle_gamma   90.00
#
_symmetry.space_group_name_H-M   'P 1'
#
loop_
_entity.id
_entity.type
_entity.pdbx_description
1 polymer ?
#
loop_
_entity_poly.entity_id
_entity_poly.type
_entity_poly.pdbx_seq_one_letter_code
_entity_poly.pdbx_strand_id
1 'polypeptide(L)'
;LIEIKENFAFFKKSLEISSADFDLDVKGDYLSLNFKIFNNNDLIGEVEKAWLSWGDTFELTVYDESYRDLVVALTIAVDDILDDEAKSRH
;
A
#
# COMPACT_ATOMS: atom_id res chain seq x y z
N LEU A 1 0.53 19.74 -2.21
CA LEU A 1 1.76 19.06 -2.66
C LEU A 1 1.73 17.68 -2.01
N ILE A 2 1.92 16.61 -2.77
CA ILE A 2 2.01 15.26 -2.23
C ILE A 2 3.49 14.87 -2.32
N GLU A 3 4.10 14.50 -1.21
CA GLU A 3 5.47 14.00 -1.18
C GLU A 3 5.44 12.49 -0.97
N ILE A 4 6.11 11.76 -1.86
CA ILE A 4 6.27 10.31 -1.77
C ILE A 4 7.76 10.04 -1.50
N LYS A 5 8.04 9.27 -0.46
CA LYS A 5 9.40 8.91 -0.07
C LYS A 5 9.51 7.40 0.12
N GLU A 6 10.35 6.78 -0.70
CA GLU A 6 10.67 5.36 -0.61
C GLU A 6 11.87 5.13 0.31
N ASN A 7 11.68 4.27 1.31
CA ASN A 7 12.77 3.81 2.17
C ASN A 7 13.10 2.34 1.85
N PHE A 8 14.32 2.11 1.38
CA PHE A 8 14.86 0.77 1.11
C PHE A 8 15.62 0.27 2.34
N ALA A 9 14.96 -0.45 3.26
CA ALA A 9 15.68 -1.29 4.21
C ALA A 9 15.95 -2.65 3.55
N PHE A 10 17.13 -3.23 3.78
CA PHE A 10 17.72 -4.40 3.10
C PHE A 10 16.81 -5.65 2.94
N PHE A 11 15.63 -5.69 3.58
CA PHE A 11 14.60 -6.73 3.45
C PHE A 11 13.14 -6.22 3.51
N LYS A 12 12.89 -4.91 3.67
CA LYS A 12 11.55 -4.33 3.78
C LYS A 12 11.53 -2.97 3.08
N LYS A 13 10.71 -2.84 2.03
CA LYS A 13 10.50 -1.57 1.32
C LYS A 13 9.29 -0.88 1.97
N SER A 14 9.45 0.36 2.45
CA SER A 14 8.33 1.15 3.00
C SER A 14 8.14 2.42 2.19
N LEU A 15 6.89 2.88 2.10
CA LEU A 15 6.49 4.05 1.34
C LEU A 15 5.84 5.06 2.29
N GLU A 16 6.48 6.22 2.46
CA GLU A 16 5.92 7.35 3.20
C GLU A 16 5.24 8.29 2.20
N ILE A 17 3.95 8.60 2.41
CA ILE A 17 3.16 9.51 1.57
C ILE A 17 2.59 10.62 2.47
N SER A 18 3.04 11.85 2.27
CA SER A 18 2.55 12.99 3.05
C SER A 18 1.84 14.02 2.17
N SER A 19 0.79 14.63 2.73
CA SER A 19 -0.01 15.67 2.10
C SER A 19 -0.53 16.67 3.16
N ALA A 20 -1.23 17.72 2.73
CA ALA A 20 -1.80 18.70 3.66
C ALA A 20 -2.89 18.11 4.57
N ASP A 21 -3.57 17.06 4.11
CA ASP A 21 -4.75 16.48 4.76
C ASP A 21 -4.48 15.12 5.41
N PHE A 22 -3.38 14.45 5.01
CA PHE A 22 -3.04 13.10 5.47
C PHE A 22 -1.53 12.92 5.63
N ASP A 23 -1.12 12.20 6.68
CA ASP A 23 0.24 11.74 6.91
C ASP A 23 0.25 10.21 6.88
N LEU A 24 0.43 9.66 5.68
CA LEU A 24 0.25 8.24 5.41
C LEU A 24 1.59 7.50 5.41
N ASP A 25 1.62 6.38 6.11
CA ASP A 25 2.79 5.53 6.20
C ASP A 25 2.39 4.12 5.78
N VAL A 26 2.95 3.65 4.67
CA VAL A 26 2.71 2.32 4.11
C VAL A 26 3.89 1.43 4.46
N LYS A 27 3.65 0.47 5.35
CA LYS A 27 4.66 -0.45 5.88
C LYS A 27 4.36 -1.89 5.49
N GLY A 28 5.35 -2.59 4.94
CA GLY A 28 5.22 -4.02 4.64
C GLY A 28 6.07 -4.44 3.46
N ASP A 29 5.66 -5.50 2.80
CA ASP A 29 6.16 -5.89 1.49
C ASP A 29 5.08 -5.58 0.45
N TYR A 30 5.16 -4.37 -0.12
CA TYR A 30 4.22 -3.97 -1.16
C TYR A 30 4.37 -4.82 -2.44
N LEU A 31 5.57 -5.34 -2.75
CA LEU A 31 5.78 -6.25 -3.90
C LEU A 31 4.97 -7.53 -3.79
N SER A 32 4.76 -8.01 -2.57
CA SER A 32 3.95 -9.21 -2.30
C SER A 32 2.49 -8.88 -1.99
N LEU A 33 2.06 -7.61 -2.16
CA LEU A 33 0.76 -7.09 -1.73
C LEU A 33 0.45 -7.47 -0.27
N ASN A 34 1.45 -7.33 0.61
CA ASN A 34 1.33 -7.60 2.04
C ASN A 34 1.80 -6.37 2.81
N PHE A 35 0.91 -5.40 2.99
CA PHE A 35 1.24 -4.11 3.60
C PHE A 35 0.11 -3.53 4.44
N LYS A 36 0.49 -2.62 5.34
CA LYS A 36 -0.40 -1.91 6.25
C LYS A 36 -0.30 -0.42 5.98
N ILE A 37 -1.42 0.27 6.07
CA ILE A 37 -1.55 1.71 5.85
C ILE A 37 -1.89 2.36 7.18
N PHE A 38 -1.04 3.31 7.58
CA PHE A 38 -1.23 4.10 8.78
C PHE A 38 -1.51 5.56 8.40
N ASN A 39 -2.38 6.24 9.17
CA ASN A 39 -2.51 7.69 9.15
C ASN A 39 -2.16 8.23 10.55
N ASN A 40 -1.15 9.08 10.69
CA ASN A 40 -0.69 9.57 12.00
C ASN A 40 -0.44 8.45 13.03
N ASN A 41 0.11 7.31 12.60
CA ASN A 41 0.28 6.05 13.36
C ASN A 41 -0.98 5.21 13.65
N ASP A 42 -2.17 5.67 13.28
CA ASP A 42 -3.39 4.86 13.40
C ASP A 42 -3.50 3.92 12.20
N LEU A 43 -3.69 2.63 12.46
CA LEU A 43 -3.88 1.63 11.41
C LEU A 43 -5.25 1.82 10.77
N ILE A 44 -5.29 2.28 9.52
CA ILE A 44 -6.52 2.57 8.79
C ILE A 44 -6.87 1.50 7.75
N GLY A 45 -5.88 0.74 7.28
CA GLY A 45 -6.13 -0.37 6.38
C GLY A 45 -4.99 -1.38 6.25
N GLU A 46 -5.32 -2.56 5.77
CA GLU A 46 -4.41 -3.67 5.51
C GLU A 46 -4.72 -4.31 4.16
N VAL A 47 -3.66 -4.68 3.44
CA VAL A 47 -3.72 -5.43 2.18
C VAL A 47 -2.91 -6.70 2.36
N GLU A 48 -3.55 -7.85 2.13
CA GLU A 48 -2.91 -9.15 2.22
C GLU A 48 -3.30 -10.03 1.02
N LYS A 49 -2.31 -10.72 0.43
CA LYS A 49 -2.57 -11.74 -0.60
C LYS A 49 -3.45 -12.85 -0.02
N ALA A 50 -4.52 -13.24 -0.70
CA ALA A 50 -5.37 -14.33 -0.24
C ALA A 50 -4.67 -15.69 -0.49
N TRP A 51 -4.36 -16.42 0.58
CA TRP A 51 -3.57 -17.67 0.50
C TRP A 51 -4.35 -18.85 -0.12
N LEU A 52 -5.67 -18.71 -0.29
CA LEU A 52 -6.60 -19.76 -0.76
C LEU A 52 -7.30 -19.42 -2.10
N SER A 53 -6.97 -18.30 -2.75
CA SER A 53 -7.60 -17.91 -4.01
C SER A 53 -6.84 -18.43 -5.23
N TRP A 54 -7.57 -18.89 -6.24
CA TRP A 54 -7.01 -19.18 -7.56
C TRP A 54 -6.79 -17.85 -8.30
N GLY A 55 -5.56 -17.31 -8.29
CA GLY A 55 -5.16 -16.11 -9.03
C GLY A 55 -4.56 -14.98 -8.16
N ASP A 56 -4.55 -13.76 -8.68
CA ASP A 56 -4.09 -12.55 -8.00
C ASP A 56 -5.23 -11.88 -7.22
N THR A 57 -5.78 -12.59 -6.24
CA THR A 57 -6.77 -12.01 -5.32
C THR A 57 -6.08 -11.51 -4.05
N PHE A 58 -6.46 -10.31 -3.65
CA PHE A 58 -6.00 -9.65 -2.44
C PHE A 58 -7.21 -9.29 -1.58
N GLU A 59 -7.03 -9.39 -0.27
CA GLU A 59 -8.00 -8.97 0.72
C GLU A 59 -7.62 -7.59 1.24
N LEU A 60 -8.62 -6.72 1.31
CA LEU A 60 -8.48 -5.35 1.76
C LEU A 60 -9.32 -5.18 3.03
N THR A 61 -8.66 -4.92 4.14
CA THR A 61 -9.31 -4.57 5.40
C THR A 61 -9.26 -3.06 5.60
N VAL A 62 -10.40 -2.44 5.90
CA VAL A 62 -10.50 -1.02 6.24
C VAL A 62 -11.06 -0.93 7.66
N TYR A 63 -10.31 -0.30 8.57
CA TYR A 63 -10.70 -0.25 9.99
C TYR A 63 -11.67 0.88 10.31
N ASP A 64 -11.67 1.93 9.49
CA ASP A 64 -12.60 3.05 9.59
C ASP A 64 -13.12 3.39 8.20
N GLU A 65 -14.44 3.29 8.03
CA GLU A 65 -15.14 3.44 6.76
C GLU A 65 -14.92 4.82 6.11
N SER A 66 -14.58 5.85 6.91
CA SER A 66 -14.23 7.18 6.38
C SER A 66 -12.96 7.16 5.51
N TYR A 67 -12.09 6.17 5.67
CA TYR A 67 -10.88 5.99 4.87
C TYR A 67 -11.03 4.98 3.74
N ARG A 68 -12.22 4.42 3.53
CA ARG A 68 -12.45 3.37 2.52
C ARG A 68 -11.93 3.77 1.13
N ASP A 69 -12.33 4.94 0.65
CA ASP A 69 -11.95 5.41 -0.69
C ASP A 69 -10.44 5.67 -0.79
N LEU A 70 -9.83 6.19 0.28
CA LEU A 70 -8.38 6.42 0.35
C LEU A 70 -7.60 5.12 0.29
N VAL A 71 -7.98 4.14 1.11
CA VAL A 71 -7.31 2.83 1.18
C VAL A 71 -7.43 2.09 -0.16
N VAL A 72 -8.60 2.14 -0.80
CA VAL A 72 -8.78 1.54 -2.15
C VAL A 72 -7.92 2.25 -3.20
N ALA A 73 -7.91 3.57 -3.21
CA ALA A 73 -7.10 4.34 -4.18
C ALA A 73 -5.61 4.09 -4.01
N LEU A 74 -5.11 4.00 -2.77
CA LEU A 74 -3.73 3.65 -2.47
C LEU A 74 -3.37 2.26 -2.98
N THR A 75 -4.23 1.27 -2.75
CA THR A 75 -4.00 -0.09 -3.25
C THR A 75 -3.89 -0.12 -4.76
N ILE A 76 -4.75 0.61 -5.49
CA ILE A 76 -4.68 0.71 -6.95
C ILE A 76 -3.38 1.41 -7.39
N ALA A 77 -2.99 2.49 -6.72
CA ALA A 77 -1.75 3.20 -7.06
C ALA A 77 -0.50 2.33 -6.83
N VAL A 78 -0.49 1.54 -5.74
CA VAL A 78 0.58 0.57 -5.46
C VAL A 78 0.60 -0.54 -6.51
N ASP A 79 -0.56 -1.08 -6.89
CA ASP A 79 -0.68 -2.11 -7.93
C ASP A 79 -0.11 -1.61 -9.28
N ASP A 80 -0.46 -0.39 -9.70
CA ASP A 80 0.05 0.21 -10.95
C ASP A 80 1.58 0.40 -10.93
N ILE A 81 2.14 0.85 -9.80
CA ILE A 81 3.61 0.96 -9.61
C ILE A 81 4.30 -0.40 -9.76
N LEU A 82 3.71 -1.46 -9.19
CA LEU A 82 4.24 -2.82 -9.29
C LEU A 82 4.18 -3.37 -10.70
N ASP A 83 3.08 -3.10 -11.39
CA ASP A 83 2.84 -3.53 -12.76
C ASP A 83 3.83 -2.86 -13.73
N ASP A 84 4.13 -1.59 -13.51
CA ASP A 84 5.16 -0.85 -14.25
C ASP A 84 6.58 -1.31 -13.92
N GLU A 85 6.90 -1.63 -12.65
CA GLU A 85 8.18 -2.26 -12.28
C GLU A 85 8.34 -3.64 -12.96
N ALA A 86 7.26 -4.43 -13.08
CA ALA A 86 7.27 -5.72 -13.75
C ALA A 86 7.48 -5.60 -15.26
N LYS A 87 6.85 -4.60 -15.91
CA LYS A 87 7.01 -4.32 -17.36
C LYS A 87 8.41 -3.80 -17.69
N SER A 88 9.00 -3.01 -16.80
CA SER A 88 10.34 -2.41 -17.01
C SER A 88 11.50 -3.41 -16.87
N ARG A 89 11.23 -4.65 -16.41
CA ARG A 89 12.22 -5.73 -16.30
C ARG A 89 12.25 -6.66 -17.53
N HIS A 90 11.49 -6.34 -18.59
CA HIS A 90 11.50 -7.06 -19.87
C HIS A 90 12.27 -6.30 -20.96
#